data_AF-A0A6V8KD59-F1
#
_entry.id   AF-A0A6V8KD59-F1
#
_cell.length_a   1.000
_cell.length_b   1.000
_cell.length_c   1.000
_cell.angle_alpha   90.00
_cell.angle_beta   90.00
_cell.angle_gamma   90.00
#
_symmetry.space_group_name_H-M   'P 1'
#
loop_
_entity.id
_entity.type
_entity.pdbx_description
1 polymer ?
#
loop_
_entity_poly.entity_id
_entity_poly.type
_entity_poly.pdbx_seq_one_letter_code
_entity_poly.pdbx_strand_id
1 'polypeptide(L)'
;MQGDTVDDYLRCVDLYWSLAGLDLTTAPLVGVGSVCRRQGTAEAGRILAALHTCGVRRLHGFGFKTLGLIAHGHLLTSADSLAWSDTARKLRRPALPECVRAGRHRNCANCLNYALRWRAELLAAARTARHQPAA
;
A
#
# COMPACT_ATOMS: atom_id res chain seq x y z
N MET A 1 4.94 -3.66 12.25
CA MET A 1 6.28 -4.03 11.76
C MET A 1 6.93 -2.83 11.09
N GLN A 2 8.17 -2.50 11.46
CA GLN A 2 8.92 -1.39 10.90
C GLN A 2 10.42 -1.67 11.01
N GLY A 3 11.21 -1.23 10.04
CA GLY A 3 12.67 -1.43 10.01
C GLY A 3 13.28 -0.73 8.82
N ASP A 4 14.60 -0.83 8.62
CA ASP A 4 15.25 -0.34 7.41
C ASP A 4 15.66 -1.48 6.49
N THR A 5 16.34 -2.48 7.04
CA THR A 5 16.78 -3.68 6.32
C THR A 5 15.82 -4.84 6.51
N VAL A 6 15.92 -5.89 5.69
CA VAL A 6 15.17 -7.15 5.87
C VAL A 6 15.33 -7.69 7.30
N ASP A 7 16.55 -7.67 7.84
CA ASP A 7 16.87 -8.17 9.17
C ASP A 7 16.20 -7.35 10.28
N ASP A 8 16.02 -6.04 10.09
CA ASP A 8 15.27 -5.22 11.06
C ASP A 8 13.80 -5.65 11.11
N TYR A 9 13.20 -6.01 9.97
CA TYR A 9 11.82 -6.52 9.97
C TYR A 9 11.74 -7.89 10.63
N LEU A 10 12.68 -8.80 10.38
CA LEU A 10 12.69 -10.11 11.06
C LEU A 10 12.89 -9.95 12.57
N ARG A 11 13.83 -9.09 12.98
CA ARG A 11 14.04 -8.74 14.40
C ARG A 11 12.79 -8.17 15.04
N CYS A 12 12.01 -7.37 14.33
CA CYS A 12 10.73 -6.90 14.86
C CYS A 12 9.75 -8.05 15.15
N VAL A 13 9.76 -9.14 14.37
CA VAL A 13 8.87 -10.30 14.61
C VAL A 13 9.28 -10.93 15.94
N ASP A 14 10.58 -11.13 16.12
CA ASP A 14 11.15 -11.68 17.35
C ASP A 14 10.86 -10.78 18.56
N LEU A 15 10.87 -9.45 18.40
CA LEU A 15 10.53 -8.52 19.48
C LEU A 15 9.06 -8.66 19.92
N TYR A 16 8.11 -8.81 18.98
CA TYR A 16 6.71 -9.04 19.32
C TYR A 16 6.51 -10.36 20.07
N TRP A 17 7.23 -11.41 19.66
CA TRP A 17 7.20 -12.68 20.38
C TRP A 17 7.85 -12.61 21.76
N SER A 18 9.11 -12.18 21.83
CA SER A 18 9.92 -12.22 23.06
C SER A 18 9.45 -11.25 24.14
N LEU A 19 8.94 -10.07 23.77
CA LEU A 19 8.53 -9.05 24.73
C LEU A 19 7.03 -9.07 25.05
N ALA A 20 6.19 -9.49 24.10
CA ALA A 20 4.74 -9.43 24.26
C ALA A 20 4.04 -10.79 24.17
N GLY A 21 4.75 -11.88 23.87
CA GLY A 21 4.15 -13.19 23.65
C GLY A 21 3.22 -13.23 22.44
N LEU A 22 3.37 -12.29 21.49
CA LEU A 22 2.48 -12.13 20.35
C LEU A 22 3.06 -12.84 19.13
N ASP A 23 2.45 -13.95 18.76
CA ASP A 23 2.75 -14.64 17.50
C ASP A 23 2.10 -13.91 16.31
N LEU A 24 2.92 -13.23 15.52
CA LEU A 24 2.46 -12.49 14.36
C LEU A 24 2.03 -13.39 13.20
N THR A 25 2.39 -14.67 13.19
CA THR A 25 1.94 -15.63 12.17
C THR A 25 0.45 -16.00 12.35
N THR A 26 -0.07 -15.87 13.57
CA THR A 26 -1.48 -16.10 13.90
C THR A 26 -2.30 -14.80 13.97
N ALA A 27 -1.65 -13.64 14.00
CA ALA A 27 -2.32 -12.35 14.01
C ALA A 27 -3.24 -12.16 12.76
N PRO A 28 -4.47 -11.63 12.91
CA PRO A 28 -5.42 -11.52 11.81
C PRO A 28 -4.95 -10.59 10.69
N LEU A 29 -4.16 -9.57 11.04
CA LEU A 29 -3.55 -8.66 10.09
C LEU A 29 -2.33 -7.98 10.73
N VAL A 30 -1.23 -7.85 9.98
CA VAL A 30 0.01 -7.23 10.45
C VAL A 30 0.36 -6.04 9.56
N GLY A 31 0.40 -4.85 10.17
CA GLY A 31 0.78 -3.62 9.49
C GLY A 31 2.29 -3.53 9.22
N VAL A 32 2.66 -3.20 7.99
CA VAL A 32 4.05 -3.03 7.54
C VAL A 32 4.26 -1.56 7.18
N GLY A 33 5.01 -0.86 8.02
CA GLY A 33 5.40 0.55 7.87
C GLY A 33 6.76 0.73 7.20
N SER A 34 7.17 1.98 7.00
CA SER A 34 8.44 2.40 6.36
C SER A 34 8.72 1.90 4.94
N VAL A 35 7.81 1.14 4.31
CA VAL A 35 7.96 0.69 2.91
C VAL A 35 7.47 1.74 1.90
N CYS A 36 6.53 2.63 2.29
CA CYS A 36 5.90 3.62 1.39
C CYS A 36 6.87 4.43 0.50
N ARG A 37 8.04 4.84 1.02
CA ARG A 37 9.05 5.61 0.26
C ARG A 37 9.94 4.75 -0.64
N ARG A 38 10.09 3.46 -0.34
CA ARG A 38 10.91 2.50 -1.09
C ARG A 38 10.11 1.45 -1.85
N GLN A 39 8.79 1.56 -1.88
CA GLN A 39 7.89 0.61 -2.56
C GLN A 39 8.19 0.39 -4.06
N GLY A 40 8.97 1.26 -4.69
CA GLY A 40 9.42 1.11 -6.09
C GLY A 40 10.73 0.34 -6.24
N THR A 41 11.33 -0.14 -5.14
CA THR A 41 12.60 -0.87 -5.16
C THR A 41 12.39 -2.37 -5.03
N ALA A 42 13.38 -3.15 -5.47
CA ALA A 42 13.43 -4.59 -5.23
C ALA A 42 13.53 -4.92 -3.73
N GLU A 43 14.10 -4.02 -2.92
CA GLU A 43 14.21 -4.19 -1.48
C GLU A 43 12.84 -4.27 -0.79
N ALA A 44 11.86 -3.47 -1.23
CA ALA A 44 10.49 -3.58 -0.72
C ALA A 44 9.92 -4.99 -0.95
N GLY A 45 10.16 -5.57 -2.13
CA GLY A 45 9.77 -6.94 -2.43
C GLY A 45 10.48 -7.96 -1.54
N ARG A 46 11.80 -7.80 -1.32
CA ARG A 46 12.59 -8.67 -0.43
C ARG A 46 12.08 -8.63 1.01
N ILE A 47 11.74 -7.46 1.55
CA ILE A 47 11.17 -7.31 2.90
C ILE A 47 9.85 -8.09 3.01
N LEU A 48 8.92 -7.88 2.06
CA LEU A 48 7.62 -8.54 2.09
C LEU A 48 7.74 -10.06 1.90
N ALA A 49 8.62 -10.51 1.01
CA ALA A 49 8.89 -11.93 0.80
C ALA A 49 9.50 -12.58 2.05
N ALA A 50 10.45 -11.92 2.73
CA ALA A 50 11.05 -12.43 3.95
C ALA A 50 10.01 -12.61 5.08
N LEU A 51 9.08 -11.66 5.23
CA LEU A 51 7.97 -11.77 6.17
C LEU A 51 7.04 -12.96 5.84
N HIS A 52 6.77 -13.21 4.55
CA HIS A 52 6.02 -14.39 4.13
C HIS A 52 6.75 -15.70 4.45
N THR A 53 8.07 -15.74 4.23
CA THR A 53 8.92 -16.90 4.50
C THR A 53 8.93 -17.25 5.99
N CYS A 54 8.95 -16.27 6.90
CA CYS A 54 8.85 -16.51 8.33
C CYS A 54 7.41 -16.73 8.85
N GLY A 55 6.42 -16.82 7.94
CA GLY A 55 5.03 -17.17 8.28
C GLY A 55 4.08 -15.99 8.48
N VAL A 56 4.57 -14.75 8.44
CA VAL A 56 3.74 -13.54 8.56
C VAL A 56 3.17 -13.15 7.20
N ARG A 57 2.09 -13.82 6.79
CA ARG A 57 1.52 -13.70 5.43
C ARG A 57 0.38 -12.69 5.31
N ARG A 58 -0.30 -12.36 6.42
CA ARG A 58 -1.46 -11.45 6.44
C ARG A 58 -1.00 -9.99 6.58
N LEU A 59 -0.42 -9.45 5.52
CA LEU A 59 0.24 -8.13 5.56
C LEU A 59 -0.70 -7.00 5.11
N HIS A 60 -0.69 -5.90 5.87
CA HIS A 60 -1.25 -4.62 5.47
C HIS A 60 -0.12 -3.64 5.13
N GLY A 61 -0.06 -3.20 3.87
CA GLY A 61 0.95 -2.23 3.43
C GLY A 61 0.49 -0.80 3.66
N PHE A 62 1.16 -0.07 4.57
CA PHE A 62 0.81 1.32 4.83
C PHE A 62 1.26 2.27 3.71
N GLY A 63 0.34 3.07 3.20
CA GLY A 63 0.61 4.16 2.25
C GLY A 63 1.12 3.71 0.88
N PHE A 64 0.78 2.50 0.45
CA PHE A 64 1.20 2.00 -0.86
C PHE A 64 0.56 2.78 -2.01
N LYS A 65 1.29 3.04 -3.10
CA LYS A 65 0.80 3.77 -4.29
C LYS A 65 0.71 2.83 -5.50
N THR A 66 0.14 3.31 -6.60
CA THR A 66 -0.15 2.51 -7.80
C THR A 66 1.01 1.61 -8.26
N LEU A 67 2.21 2.17 -8.47
CA LEU A 67 3.37 1.36 -8.94
C LEU A 67 3.84 0.33 -7.90
N GLY A 68 3.84 0.69 -6.61
CA GLY A 68 4.19 -0.24 -5.54
C GLY A 68 3.19 -1.39 -5.42
N LEU A 69 1.89 -1.13 -5.62
CA LEU A 69 0.86 -2.16 -5.62
C LEU A 69 0.88 -3.03 -6.88
N ILE A 70 1.26 -2.47 -8.02
CA ILE A 70 1.51 -3.25 -9.23
C ILE A 70 2.65 -4.24 -8.99
N ALA A 71 3.78 -3.77 -8.46
CA ALA A 71 4.96 -4.61 -8.22
C ALA A 71 4.75 -5.64 -7.11
N HIS A 72 4.25 -5.20 -5.95
CA HIS A 72 4.30 -5.99 -4.71
C HIS A 72 2.93 -6.29 -4.10
N GLY A 73 1.84 -5.83 -4.72
CA GLY A 73 0.49 -5.98 -4.16
C GLY A 73 0.02 -7.42 -4.03
N HIS A 74 0.63 -8.35 -4.77
CA HIS A 74 0.36 -9.79 -4.64
C HIS A 74 0.88 -10.38 -3.31
N LEU A 75 1.79 -9.70 -2.62
CA LEU A 75 2.30 -10.09 -1.29
C LEU A 75 1.50 -9.48 -0.14
N LEU A 76 0.53 -8.61 -0.43
CA LEU A 76 -0.25 -7.88 0.56
C LEU A 76 -1.68 -8.42 0.62
N THR A 77 -2.21 -8.57 1.83
CA THR A 77 -3.64 -8.85 2.06
C THR A 77 -4.47 -7.59 1.84
N SER A 78 -3.95 -6.44 2.27
CA SER A 78 -4.59 -5.14 2.08
C SER A 78 -3.56 -4.02 2.07
N ALA A 79 -3.98 -2.83 1.64
CA ALA A 79 -3.17 -1.62 1.68
C ALA A 79 -4.07 -0.39 1.71
N ASP A 80 -3.57 0.71 2.27
CA ASP A 80 -4.19 2.02 2.19
C ASP A 80 -3.35 2.98 1.33
N SER A 81 -3.97 4.07 0.87
CA SER A 81 -3.28 5.09 0.08
C SER A 81 -3.97 6.43 0.15
N LEU A 82 -3.19 7.47 0.46
CA LEU A 82 -3.61 8.87 0.33
C LEU A 82 -3.17 9.50 -1.01
N ALA A 83 -2.62 8.71 -1.95
CA ALA A 83 -2.01 9.24 -3.17
C ALA A 83 -3.00 10.00 -4.07
N TRP A 84 -4.27 9.58 -4.09
CA TRP A 84 -5.34 10.26 -4.84
C TRP A 84 -5.56 11.69 -4.31
N SER A 85 -5.65 11.86 -3.00
CA SER A 85 -5.87 13.14 -2.34
C SER A 85 -4.64 14.02 -2.48
N ASP A 86 -3.45 13.46 -2.31
CA ASP A 86 -2.19 14.17 -2.49
C ASP A 86 -2.06 14.74 -3.91
N THR A 87 -2.40 13.93 -4.92
CA THR A 87 -2.46 14.34 -6.33
C THR A 87 -3.45 15.48 -6.54
N ALA A 88 -4.67 15.35 -6.02
CA ALA A 88 -5.70 16.37 -6.16
C ALA A 88 -5.34 17.69 -5.45
N ARG A 89 -4.61 17.64 -4.33
CA ARG A 89 -4.11 18.84 -3.62
C ARG A 89 -2.94 19.50 -4.33
N LYS A 90 -1.88 18.74 -4.58
CA LYS A 90 -0.56 19.27 -4.96
C LYS A 90 -0.43 19.50 -6.46
N LEU A 91 -0.97 18.60 -7.28
CA LEU A 91 -0.88 18.73 -8.75
C LEU A 91 -1.97 19.62 -9.34
N ARG A 92 -2.76 20.31 -8.48
CA ARG A 92 -3.83 21.25 -8.84
C ARG A 92 -4.76 20.73 -9.95
N ARG A 93 -5.05 19.42 -9.94
CA ARG A 93 -6.00 18.84 -10.89
C ARG A 93 -7.35 19.55 -10.72
N PRO A 94 -8.01 19.99 -11.81
CA PRO A 94 -9.33 20.57 -11.71
C PRO A 94 -10.26 19.56 -11.04
N ALA A 95 -11.23 20.06 -10.27
CA ALA A 95 -12.27 19.19 -9.75
C ALA A 95 -12.97 18.46 -10.92
N LEU A 96 -13.50 17.26 -10.65
CA LEU A 96 -14.25 16.52 -11.65
C LEU A 96 -15.38 17.39 -12.21
N PRO A 97 -15.74 17.27 -13.49
CA PRO A 97 -16.76 18.12 -14.11
C PRO A 97 -18.08 18.17 -13.34
N GLU A 98 -18.52 17.03 -12.79
CA GLU A 98 -19.72 16.96 -11.96
C GLU A 98 -19.58 17.65 -10.60
N CYS A 99 -18.36 17.76 -10.06
CA CYS A 99 -18.11 18.50 -8.83
C CYS A 99 -18.02 20.00 -9.08
N VAL A 100 -17.49 20.42 -10.24
CA VAL A 100 -17.53 21.81 -10.70
C VAL A 100 -18.97 22.24 -10.94
N ARG A 101 -19.74 21.45 -11.70
CA ARG A 101 -21.16 21.73 -12.00
C ARG A 101 -22.02 21.83 -10.75
N ALA A 102 -21.74 21.00 -9.74
CA ALA A 102 -22.46 21.03 -8.47
C ALA A 102 -21.97 22.13 -7.50
N GLY A 103 -20.96 22.93 -7.86
CA GLY A 103 -20.43 24.00 -7.01
C GLY A 103 -19.82 23.53 -5.68
N ARG A 104 -19.46 22.24 -5.55
CA ARG A 104 -19.14 21.65 -4.23
C ARG A 104 -17.75 22.01 -3.71
N HIS A 105 -16.72 21.92 -4.55
CA HIS A 105 -15.33 22.09 -4.10
C HIS A 105 -14.39 22.42 -5.27
N ARG A 106 -13.34 23.21 -4.97
CA ARG A 106 -12.34 23.68 -5.96
C ARG A 106 -11.40 22.58 -6.47
N ASN A 107 -11.12 21.56 -5.66
CA ASN A 107 -10.34 20.39 -6.05
C ASN A 107 -10.92 19.13 -5.38
N CYS A 108 -10.52 17.96 -5.86
CA CYS A 108 -11.05 16.67 -5.39
C CYS A 108 -10.27 16.06 -4.22
N ALA A 109 -9.57 16.87 -3.43
CA ALA A 109 -8.72 16.41 -2.33
C ALA A 109 -9.47 15.59 -1.26
N ASN A 110 -10.76 15.86 -1.05
CA ASN A 110 -11.62 15.19 -0.08
C ASN A 110 -12.92 14.72 -0.75
N CYS A 111 -12.85 14.25 -2.00
CA CYS A 111 -14.02 13.88 -2.79
C CYS A 111 -14.16 12.35 -2.90
N LEU A 112 -15.26 11.79 -2.38
CA LEU A 112 -15.52 10.35 -2.43
C LEU A 112 -15.58 9.83 -3.87
N ASN A 113 -16.28 10.51 -4.78
CA ASN A 113 -16.39 10.10 -6.18
C ASN A 113 -15.03 10.01 -6.85
N TYR A 114 -14.15 10.98 -6.57
CA TYR A 114 -12.79 10.98 -7.10
C TYR A 114 -11.95 9.85 -6.51
N ALA A 115 -12.04 9.62 -5.20
CA ALA A 115 -11.36 8.50 -4.54
C ALA A 115 -11.80 7.14 -5.10
N LEU A 116 -13.11 6.95 -5.36
CA LEU A 116 -13.65 5.73 -5.93
C LEU A 116 -13.23 5.52 -7.39
N ARG A 117 -13.19 6.59 -8.21
CA ARG A 117 -12.66 6.53 -9.59
C ARG A 117 -11.20 6.10 -9.60
N TRP A 118 -10.38 6.78 -8.78
CA TRP A 118 -8.96 6.44 -8.64
C TRP A 118 -8.75 4.99 -8.18
N ARG A 119 -9.55 4.52 -7.21
CA ARG A 119 -9.51 3.12 -6.75
C ARG A 119 -9.84 2.14 -7.88
N ALA A 120 -10.85 2.42 -8.69
CA ALA A 120 -11.24 1.55 -9.80
C ALA A 120 -10.11 1.43 -10.85
N GLU A 121 -9.51 2.57 -11.23
CA GLU A 121 -8.37 2.62 -12.14
C GLU A 121 -7.16 1.85 -11.58
N LEU A 122 -6.86 2.04 -10.30
CA LEU A 122 -5.77 1.33 -9.63
C LEU A 122 -5.98 -0.18 -9.63
N LEU A 123 -7.18 -0.65 -9.30
CA LEU A 123 -7.50 -2.08 -9.27
C LEU A 123 -7.46 -2.68 -10.68
N ALA A 124 -7.87 -1.94 -11.70
CA ALA A 124 -7.74 -2.36 -13.09
C ALA A 124 -6.25 -2.51 -13.48
N ALA A 125 -5.43 -1.49 -13.20
CA ALA A 125 -3.99 -1.54 -13.50
C ALA A 125 -3.27 -2.69 -12.78
N ALA A 126 -3.57 -2.91 -11.50
CA ALA A 126 -3.01 -4.01 -10.73
C ALA A 126 -3.45 -5.39 -11.24
N ARG A 127 -4.67 -5.53 -11.78
CA ARG A 127 -5.11 -6.77 -12.44
C ARG A 127 -4.36 -7.02 -13.74
N THR A 128 -4.23 -6.00 -14.59
CA THR A 128 -3.52 -6.13 -15.88
C THR A 128 -2.06 -6.56 -15.68
N ALA A 129 -1.36 -5.95 -14.73
CA ALA A 129 0.04 -6.28 -14.46
C ALA A 129 0.24 -7.73 -13.98
N ARG A 130 -0.73 -8.32 -13.26
CA ARG A 130 -0.67 -9.74 -12.84
C ARG A 130 -0.86 -10.73 -13.99
N HIS A 131 -1.47 -10.32 -15.09
CA HIS A 131 -1.70 -11.20 -16.25
C HIS A 131 -0.58 -11.10 -17.29
N GLN A 132 0.33 -10.14 -17.15
CA GLN A 132 1.54 -10.10 -17.97
C GLN A 132 2.56 -11.08 -17.36
N PRO A 133 3.05 -12.08 -18.11
CA PRO A 133 4.15 -12.91 -17.65
C PRO A 133 5.36 -12.01 -17.37
N ALA A 134 6.12 -12.31 -16.32
CA ALA A 134 7.44 -11.72 -16.16
C ALA A 134 8.27 -12.08 -17.39
N ALA A 135 8.72 -11.06 -18.13
CA ALA A 135 9.65 -11.20 -19.24
C ALA A 135 11.06 -11.55 -18.75
#